data_AF-A0A807LK52-F1
#
_entry.id   AF-A0A807LK52-F1
#
_cell.length_a   1.000
_cell.length_b   1.000
_cell.length_c   1.000
_cell.angle_alpha   90.00
_cell.angle_beta   90.00
_cell.angle_gamma   90.00
#
_symmetry.space_group_name_H-M   'P 1'
#
loop_
_entity.id
_entity.type
_entity.pdbx_description
1 polymer ?
#
loop_
_entity_poly.entity_id
_entity_poly.type
_entity_poly.pdbx_seq_one_letter_code
_entity_poly.pdbx_strand_id
1 'polypeptide(L)'
;MAQKGNHYPLIFVHGVVGWGPDEMLGFKYWGGFDDTIAYLNSNGVESYAAVVGPVSSNWDRAVELYYYIKGGTVDYGAAHSLKANHARYGKTYPGIYPHWDEHHKIHLVGHSMGGLTSRQLVDMLQDGSEEERAFHESHPGTELSPLFEGGKDYVFSVTTVATPNNGSSFAQDKNLIVGLIEDMVRKAATIAGVSSLSSFVYDFKLDQFGLRRDPDESLAEYIRDVFTSSIWDSKDIASYDLSVVGVSANKQYLETKPNVYYFSHTGKTTVGVPFTSFQIPGVYTNPLLVPSATYMGKTITDPQTSLINATWTTNDGLVNSVSSYYPFGADAKPYDGQPKKGQWSYYPVMYDWDHLDFMGFDVIPQAYVNAFYADVARSLLELDK
;
A
#
# COMPACT_ATOMS: atom_id res chain seq x y z
N MET A 1 7.99 -38.36 -1.95
CA MET A 1 7.43 -37.21 -2.71
C MET A 1 7.88 -35.97 -1.98
N ALA A 2 8.65 -35.09 -2.62
CA ALA A 2 9.04 -33.82 -2.00
C ALA A 2 7.77 -33.03 -1.67
N GLN A 3 7.69 -32.47 -0.46
CA GLN A 3 6.58 -31.63 -0.04
C GLN A 3 6.50 -30.44 -1.01
N LYS A 4 5.42 -30.38 -1.80
CA LYS A 4 5.19 -29.30 -2.76
C LYS A 4 4.99 -27.99 -1.98
N GLY A 5 5.59 -26.89 -2.44
CA GLY A 5 5.42 -25.56 -1.86
C GLY A 5 6.65 -24.97 -1.19
N ASN A 6 6.44 -23.87 -0.46
CA ASN A 6 7.46 -23.13 0.26
C ASN A 6 7.00 -22.78 1.69
N HIS A 7 7.90 -22.19 2.49
CA HIS A 7 7.65 -21.80 3.88
C HIS A 7 8.08 -20.35 4.12
N TYR A 8 8.05 -19.51 3.08
CA TYR A 8 8.41 -18.11 3.22
C TYR A 8 7.29 -17.38 3.99
N PRO A 9 7.63 -16.48 4.93
CA PRO A 9 6.60 -15.77 5.68
C PRO A 9 5.90 -14.73 4.82
N LEU A 10 4.69 -14.35 5.24
CA LEU A 10 3.90 -13.29 4.62
C LEU A 10 4.12 -11.97 5.36
N ILE A 11 4.52 -10.93 4.63
CA ILE A 11 4.62 -9.57 5.16
C ILE A 11 3.47 -8.74 4.60
N PHE A 12 2.58 -8.33 5.48
CA PHE A 12 1.41 -7.53 5.17
C PHE A 12 1.75 -6.04 5.22
N VAL A 13 1.49 -5.32 4.12
CA VAL A 13 1.85 -3.91 3.95
C VAL A 13 0.59 -3.06 3.79
N HIS A 14 0.31 -2.21 4.78
CA HIS A 14 -0.88 -1.37 4.77
C HIS A 14 -0.80 -0.26 3.71
N GLY A 15 -1.95 0.35 3.41
CA GLY A 15 -2.08 1.44 2.44
C GLY A 15 -1.94 2.82 3.08
N VAL A 16 -2.64 3.79 2.49
CA VAL A 16 -2.80 5.10 3.13
C VAL A 16 -3.58 4.97 4.43
N VAL A 17 -3.38 5.92 5.34
CA VAL A 17 -4.01 5.99 6.66
C VAL A 17 -3.83 4.74 7.53
N GLY A 18 -2.90 3.84 7.20
CA GLY A 18 -2.65 2.64 7.99
C GLY A 18 -1.77 2.89 9.22
N TRP A 19 -1.79 1.93 10.14
CA TRP A 19 -1.16 2.04 11.45
C TRP A 19 -0.60 0.70 11.93
N GLY A 20 0.26 0.76 12.95
CA GLY A 20 0.85 -0.41 13.59
C GLY A 20 -0.05 -1.08 14.63
N PRO A 21 0.26 -2.32 15.04
CA PRO A 21 -0.56 -3.10 15.96
C PRO A 21 -0.75 -2.46 17.35
N ASP A 22 0.18 -1.59 17.74
CA ASP A 22 0.19 -0.85 19.02
C ASP A 22 -0.51 0.52 18.96
N GLU A 23 -0.98 0.94 17.78
CA GLU A 23 -1.78 2.15 17.57
C GLU A 23 -3.28 1.83 17.65
N MET A 24 -4.13 2.87 17.58
CA MET A 24 -5.59 2.71 17.47
C MET A 24 -6.26 1.92 18.61
N LEU A 25 -5.67 1.94 19.80
CA LEU A 25 -6.16 1.21 20.98
C LEU A 25 -6.42 -0.29 20.72
N GLY A 26 -5.60 -0.88 19.85
CA GLY A 26 -5.67 -2.29 19.53
C GLY A 26 -6.61 -2.64 18.38
N PHE A 27 -7.39 -1.71 17.84
CA PHE A 27 -8.11 -1.90 16.58
C PHE A 27 -7.09 -2.09 15.44
N LYS A 28 -7.12 -3.22 14.75
CA LYS A 28 -6.10 -3.65 13.79
C LYS A 28 -6.45 -3.19 12.39
N TYR A 29 -5.46 -2.69 11.63
CA TYR A 29 -5.63 -2.43 10.20
C TYR A 29 -6.06 -3.70 9.43
N TRP A 30 -5.50 -4.84 9.83
CA TRP A 30 -5.80 -6.15 9.26
C TRP A 30 -6.76 -6.92 10.17
N GLY A 31 -8.06 -6.63 10.05
CA GLY A 31 -9.13 -7.38 10.75
C GLY A 31 -9.97 -6.58 11.74
N GLY A 32 -9.76 -5.27 11.86
CA GLY A 32 -10.59 -4.40 12.69
C GLY A 32 -10.54 -4.77 14.17
N PHE A 33 -11.67 -5.18 14.75
CA PHE A 33 -11.73 -5.63 16.15
C PHE A 33 -11.18 -7.05 16.36
N ASP A 34 -11.01 -7.79 15.27
CA ASP A 34 -10.29 -9.06 15.24
C ASP A 34 -8.85 -8.83 14.75
N ASP A 35 -8.06 -9.91 14.71
CA ASP A 35 -6.68 -9.86 14.24
C ASP A 35 -6.46 -10.93 13.18
N THR A 36 -6.53 -10.53 11.90
CA THR A 36 -6.31 -11.41 10.75
C THR A 36 -4.90 -12.00 10.78
N ILE A 37 -3.90 -11.23 11.23
CA ILE A 37 -2.51 -11.68 11.27
C ILE A 37 -2.33 -12.74 12.36
N ALA A 38 -2.90 -12.53 13.55
CA ALA A 38 -2.93 -13.53 14.60
C ALA A 38 -3.72 -14.78 14.17
N TYR A 39 -4.84 -14.62 13.46
CA TYR A 39 -5.60 -15.73 12.90
C TYR A 39 -4.74 -16.59 11.96
N LEU A 40 -4.02 -15.98 11.01
CA LEU A 40 -3.12 -16.70 10.10
C LEU A 40 -2.00 -17.44 10.86
N ASN A 41 -1.34 -16.75 11.81
CA ASN A 41 -0.29 -17.36 12.63
C ASN A 41 -0.80 -18.55 13.45
N SER A 42 -2.00 -18.43 14.06
CA SER A 42 -2.62 -19.53 14.81
C SER A 42 -2.96 -20.75 13.95
N ASN A 43 -3.07 -20.57 12.64
CA ASN A 43 -3.29 -21.62 11.64
C ASN A 43 -1.98 -22.05 10.94
N GLY A 44 -0.82 -21.69 11.49
CA GLY A 44 0.48 -22.16 11.02
C GLY A 44 1.05 -21.41 9.80
N VAL A 45 0.49 -20.24 9.47
CA VAL A 45 1.00 -19.36 8.41
C VAL A 45 1.78 -18.22 9.07
N GLU A 46 3.11 -18.32 9.07
CA GLU A 46 3.98 -17.27 9.61
C GLU A 46 3.75 -15.94 8.89
N SER A 47 3.19 -14.97 9.61
CA SER A 47 2.69 -13.71 9.04
C SER A 47 3.03 -12.53 9.94
N TYR A 48 3.39 -11.39 9.33
CA TYR A 48 3.73 -10.16 10.03
C TYR A 48 2.99 -8.97 9.44
N ALA A 49 2.57 -8.03 10.28
CA ALA A 49 2.12 -6.70 9.83
C ALA A 49 3.31 -5.73 9.85
N ALA A 50 3.73 -5.27 8.67
CA ALA A 50 4.71 -4.21 8.55
C ALA A 50 4.05 -2.83 8.69
N VAL A 51 4.82 -1.86 9.19
CA VAL A 51 4.34 -0.51 9.46
C VAL A 51 5.25 0.50 8.78
N VAL A 52 4.63 1.41 8.01
CA VAL A 52 5.30 2.46 7.24
C VAL A 52 4.49 3.76 7.34
N GLY A 53 4.99 4.85 6.78
CA GLY A 53 4.34 6.14 6.71
C GLY A 53 2.95 6.06 6.05
N PRO A 54 1.85 6.36 6.77
CA PRO A 54 0.50 6.33 6.20
C PRO A 54 0.24 7.33 5.08
N VAL A 55 1.06 8.38 4.95
CA VAL A 55 0.87 9.41 3.91
C VAL A 55 2.18 9.80 3.19
N SER A 56 3.31 9.18 3.55
CA SER A 56 4.59 9.35 2.86
C SER A 56 4.56 8.78 1.43
N SER A 57 5.53 9.12 0.60
CA SER A 57 5.64 8.58 -0.76
C SER A 57 5.88 7.07 -0.77
N ASN A 58 5.67 6.42 -1.93
CA ASN A 58 6.04 5.02 -2.10
C ASN A 58 7.55 4.81 -1.97
N TRP A 59 8.38 5.79 -2.34
CA TRP A 59 9.82 5.74 -2.13
C TRP A 59 10.13 5.61 -0.64
N ASP A 60 9.67 6.57 0.15
CA ASP A 60 9.88 6.60 1.60
C ASP A 60 9.36 5.34 2.28
N ARG A 61 8.13 4.95 1.93
CA ARG A 61 7.50 3.75 2.47
C ARG A 61 8.25 2.48 2.09
N ALA A 62 8.84 2.38 0.89
CA ALA A 62 9.61 1.21 0.47
C ALA A 62 10.94 1.11 1.25
N VAL A 63 11.61 2.25 1.46
CA VAL A 63 12.81 2.32 2.30
C VAL A 63 12.47 1.95 3.75
N GLU A 64 11.41 2.55 4.31
CA GLU A 64 10.94 2.22 5.66
C GLU A 64 10.60 0.74 5.79
N LEU A 65 9.90 0.16 4.79
CA LEU A 65 9.55 -1.26 4.76
C LEU A 65 10.81 -2.15 4.76
N TYR A 66 11.83 -1.80 3.98
CA TYR A 66 13.10 -2.54 3.96
C TYR A 66 13.71 -2.61 5.36
N TYR A 67 13.86 -1.47 6.04
CA TYR A 67 14.45 -1.43 7.39
C TYR A 67 13.51 -1.97 8.46
N TYR A 68 12.18 -1.89 8.30
CA TYR A 68 11.22 -2.52 9.20
C TYR A 68 11.38 -4.04 9.18
N ILE A 69 11.58 -4.63 8.00
CA ILE A 69 11.80 -6.08 7.82
C ILE A 69 13.20 -6.47 8.27
N LYS A 70 14.24 -5.86 7.69
CA LYS A 70 15.64 -6.26 7.87
C LYS A 70 16.24 -5.82 9.21
N GLY A 71 15.75 -4.71 9.75
CA GLY A 71 16.35 -3.99 10.88
C GLY A 71 17.41 -2.98 10.44
N GLY A 72 17.68 -2.01 11.31
CA GLY A 72 18.60 -0.89 11.06
C GLY A 72 17.91 0.47 11.05
N THR A 73 18.69 1.51 10.77
CA THR A 73 18.20 2.89 10.66
C THR A 73 17.74 3.16 9.24
N VAL A 74 16.52 3.65 9.09
CA VAL A 74 15.97 4.08 7.80
C VAL A 74 16.91 5.08 7.15
N ASP A 75 17.34 4.81 5.92
CA ASP A 75 18.16 5.67 5.08
C ASP A 75 17.45 5.90 3.75
N TYR A 76 16.76 7.04 3.63
CA TYR A 76 15.96 7.42 2.46
C TYR A 76 16.80 7.68 1.21
N GLY A 77 18.14 7.68 1.31
CA GLY A 77 19.05 7.99 0.23
C GLY A 77 19.47 9.45 0.25
N ALA A 78 20.75 9.71 -0.01
CA ALA A 78 21.31 11.06 0.06
C ALA A 78 20.78 11.95 -1.06
N ALA A 79 20.71 11.42 -2.29
CA ALA A 79 20.24 12.17 -3.45
C ALA A 79 18.74 12.46 -3.34
N HIS A 80 17.96 11.45 -2.99
CA HIS A 80 16.52 11.54 -2.79
C HIS A 80 16.19 12.58 -1.72
N SER A 81 16.79 12.47 -0.54
CA SER A 81 16.48 13.37 0.59
C SER A 81 16.86 14.82 0.29
N LEU A 82 17.96 15.04 -0.44
CA LEU A 82 18.33 16.37 -0.91
C LEU A 82 17.30 16.95 -1.89
N LYS A 83 16.81 16.13 -2.82
CA LYS A 83 15.84 16.52 -3.85
C LYS A 83 14.43 16.73 -3.30
N ALA A 84 14.01 15.88 -2.37
CA ALA A 84 12.72 15.93 -1.70
C ALA A 84 12.72 16.88 -0.48
N ASN A 85 13.89 17.40 -0.10
CA ASN A 85 14.08 18.36 0.98
C ASN A 85 13.55 17.87 2.34
N HIS A 86 13.95 16.66 2.72
CA HIS A 86 13.66 16.08 4.02
C HIS A 86 14.92 15.41 4.61
N ALA A 87 14.86 14.95 5.86
CA ALA A 87 15.98 14.29 6.51
C ALA A 87 16.32 12.96 5.83
N ARG A 88 17.62 12.67 5.69
CA ARG A 88 18.09 11.41 5.10
C ARG A 88 17.81 10.18 5.97
N TYR A 89 17.93 10.33 7.28
CA TYR A 89 17.76 9.23 8.20
C TYR A 89 16.45 9.34 8.97
N GLY A 90 15.74 8.22 9.09
CA GLY A 90 14.50 8.09 9.84
C GLY A 90 14.66 7.26 11.12
N LYS A 91 13.61 6.53 11.49
CA LYS A 91 13.57 5.67 12.69
C LYS A 91 14.53 4.48 12.57
N THR A 92 14.96 3.94 13.70
CA THR A 92 15.72 2.68 13.78
C THR A 92 14.80 1.55 14.20
N TYR A 93 14.78 0.45 13.43
CA TYR A 93 13.97 -0.72 13.70
C TYR A 93 14.82 -1.92 14.11
N PRO A 94 14.32 -2.81 14.99
CA PRO A 94 14.99 -4.05 15.33
C PRO A 94 15.00 -5.07 14.18
N GLY A 95 14.06 -4.95 13.24
CA GLY A 95 13.84 -5.90 12.15
C GLY A 95 12.89 -7.03 12.56
N ILE A 96 11.73 -7.13 11.90
CA ILE A 96 10.77 -8.22 12.16
C ILE A 96 11.24 -9.57 11.59
N TYR A 97 12.15 -9.54 10.60
CA TYR A 97 12.73 -10.73 9.98
C TYR A 97 14.21 -10.49 9.60
N PRO A 98 15.14 -10.36 10.57
CA PRO A 98 16.51 -9.88 10.32
C PRO A 98 17.37 -10.79 9.42
N HIS A 99 17.01 -12.07 9.31
CA HIS A 99 17.70 -13.05 8.47
C HIS A 99 17.20 -13.03 7.01
N TRP A 100 16.34 -12.09 6.64
CA TRP A 100 15.84 -11.88 5.28
C TRP A 100 16.98 -11.75 4.25
N ASP A 101 17.02 -12.67 3.29
CA ASP A 101 18.01 -12.73 2.20
C ASP A 101 17.46 -13.58 1.01
N GLU A 102 18.31 -13.92 0.05
CA GLU A 102 17.97 -14.72 -1.14
C GLU A 102 17.56 -16.17 -0.85
N HIS A 103 17.92 -16.71 0.33
CA HIS A 103 17.57 -18.05 0.79
C HIS A 103 16.36 -18.05 1.74
N HIS A 104 16.11 -16.92 2.39
CA HIS A 104 15.02 -16.67 3.32
C HIS A 104 14.09 -15.61 2.74
N LYS A 105 13.53 -15.87 1.55
CA LYS A 105 12.64 -14.94 0.87
C LYS A 105 11.33 -14.72 1.64
N ILE A 106 10.57 -13.71 1.21
CA ILE A 106 9.25 -13.38 1.76
C ILE A 106 8.18 -13.29 0.67
N HIS A 107 6.92 -13.38 1.08
CA HIS A 107 5.78 -12.95 0.29
C HIS A 107 5.32 -11.56 0.75
N LEU A 108 5.18 -10.60 -0.17
CA LEU A 108 4.60 -9.29 0.14
C LEU A 108 3.09 -9.31 -0.17
N VAL A 109 2.25 -8.92 0.78
CA VAL A 109 0.80 -8.76 0.61
C VAL A 109 0.41 -7.31 0.90
N GLY A 110 0.22 -6.52 -0.14
CA GLY A 110 -0.05 -5.09 -0.03
C GLY A 110 -1.51 -4.74 -0.26
N HIS A 111 -2.16 -4.09 0.71
CA HIS A 111 -3.50 -3.51 0.53
C HIS A 111 -3.38 -2.06 0.07
N SER A 112 -4.22 -1.62 -0.89
CA SER A 112 -4.29 -0.23 -1.32
C SER A 112 -2.91 0.26 -1.78
N MET A 113 -2.43 1.41 -1.28
CA MET A 113 -1.08 1.91 -1.56
C MET A 113 0.05 0.93 -1.18
N GLY A 114 -0.17 0.02 -0.23
CA GLY A 114 0.80 -0.98 0.19
C GLY A 114 1.24 -1.91 -0.95
N GLY A 115 0.40 -2.13 -1.96
CA GLY A 115 0.79 -2.87 -3.16
C GLY A 115 1.77 -2.09 -4.05
N LEU A 116 1.61 -0.78 -4.17
CA LEU A 116 2.58 0.09 -4.87
C LEU A 116 3.91 0.11 -4.12
N THR A 117 3.86 0.27 -2.79
CA THR A 117 5.04 0.20 -1.92
C THR A 117 5.78 -1.13 -2.06
N SER A 118 5.04 -2.24 -2.10
CA SER A 118 5.62 -3.58 -2.28
C SER A 118 6.33 -3.72 -3.64
N ARG A 119 5.73 -3.18 -4.70
CA ARG A 119 6.35 -3.16 -6.04
C ARG A 119 7.61 -2.29 -6.06
N GLN A 120 7.56 -1.10 -5.45
CA GLN A 120 8.70 -0.18 -5.33
C GLN A 120 9.86 -0.83 -4.56
N LEU A 121 9.57 -1.55 -3.47
CA LEU A 121 10.60 -2.28 -2.72
C LEU A 121 11.26 -3.37 -3.58
N VAL A 122 10.47 -4.15 -4.33
CA VAL A 122 11.03 -5.17 -5.25
C VAL A 122 11.93 -4.54 -6.30
N ASP A 123 11.54 -3.40 -6.85
CA ASP A 123 12.34 -2.66 -7.83
C ASP A 123 13.68 -2.21 -7.23
N MET A 124 13.64 -1.54 -6.08
CA MET A 124 14.84 -1.11 -5.36
C MET A 124 15.76 -2.27 -4.99
N LEU A 125 15.21 -3.40 -4.52
CA LEU A 125 16.02 -4.57 -4.18
C LEU A 125 16.78 -5.12 -5.39
N GLN A 126 16.13 -5.21 -6.55
CA GLN A 126 16.74 -5.82 -7.73
C GLN A 126 17.65 -4.87 -8.49
N ASP A 127 17.25 -3.61 -8.65
CA ASP A 127 17.94 -2.68 -9.55
C ASP A 127 18.70 -1.58 -8.79
N GLY A 128 18.36 -1.39 -7.50
CA GLY A 128 18.91 -0.34 -6.66
C GLY A 128 18.42 1.04 -7.09
N SER A 129 19.24 2.06 -6.87
CA SER A 129 19.00 3.41 -7.40
C SER A 129 20.26 3.92 -8.09
N GLU A 130 20.17 4.14 -9.40
CA GLU A 130 21.26 4.74 -10.17
C GLU A 130 21.57 6.17 -9.69
N GLU A 131 20.54 6.94 -9.33
CA GLU A 131 20.70 8.31 -8.80
C GLU A 131 21.49 8.31 -7.48
N GLU A 132 21.21 7.36 -6.57
CA GLU A 132 21.94 7.24 -5.30
C GLU A 132 23.38 6.74 -5.50
N ARG A 133 23.60 5.78 -6.40
CA ARG A 133 24.96 5.31 -6.74
C ARG A 133 25.80 6.43 -7.34
N ALA A 134 25.26 7.18 -8.30
CA ALA A 134 25.96 8.31 -8.92
C ALA A 134 26.24 9.43 -7.91
N PHE A 135 25.31 9.67 -6.97
CA PHE A 135 25.54 10.63 -5.89
C PHE A 135 26.67 10.18 -4.96
N HIS A 136 26.69 8.91 -4.56
CA HIS A 136 27.76 8.33 -3.75
C HIS A 136 29.14 8.43 -4.43
N GLU A 137 29.23 8.09 -5.72
CA GLU A 137 30.48 8.18 -6.51
C GLU A 137 31.03 9.62 -6.60
N SER A 138 30.14 10.61 -6.70
CA SER A 138 30.51 12.03 -6.78
C SER A 138 30.75 12.69 -5.42
N HIS A 139 30.35 12.06 -4.31
CA HIS A 139 30.50 12.56 -2.94
C HIS A 139 31.22 11.54 -2.04
N PRO A 140 32.55 11.33 -2.24
CA PRO A 140 33.32 10.38 -1.46
C PRO A 140 33.23 10.69 0.04
N GLY A 141 32.78 9.71 0.83
CA GLY A 141 32.52 9.85 2.28
C GLY A 141 31.04 9.86 2.66
N THR A 142 30.13 9.92 1.69
CA THR A 142 28.72 9.57 1.92
C THR A 142 28.56 8.06 1.88
N GLU A 143 27.87 7.45 2.84
CA GLU A 143 27.55 6.00 2.77
C GLU A 143 26.44 5.77 1.75
N LEU A 144 26.39 4.58 1.13
CA LEU A 144 25.29 4.13 0.29
C LEU A 144 24.51 3.04 1.05
N SER A 145 23.19 3.19 1.20
CA SER A 145 22.38 2.12 1.77
C SER A 145 22.47 0.86 0.91
N PRO A 146 22.61 -0.34 1.50
CA PRO A 146 22.59 -1.59 0.76
C PRO A 146 21.34 -1.74 -0.12
N LEU A 147 20.20 -1.15 0.26
CA LEU A 147 18.99 -1.17 -0.57
C LEU A 147 19.25 -0.60 -1.98
N PHE A 148 20.04 0.46 -2.11
CA PHE A 148 20.26 1.17 -3.38
C PHE A 148 21.36 0.56 -4.26
N GLU A 149 22.07 -0.47 -3.79
CA GLU A 149 23.05 -1.20 -4.59
C GLU A 149 22.39 -2.07 -5.68
N GLY A 150 21.17 -2.57 -5.42
CA GLY A 150 20.51 -3.58 -6.25
C GLY A 150 21.04 -5.00 -6.02
N GLY A 151 20.67 -5.92 -6.93
CA GLY A 151 21.15 -7.31 -6.98
C GLY A 151 20.51 -8.27 -5.98
N LYS A 152 19.42 -7.90 -5.32
CA LYS A 152 18.83 -8.66 -4.20
C LYS A 152 17.55 -9.36 -4.63
N ASP A 153 17.61 -10.68 -4.76
CA ASP A 153 16.45 -11.53 -5.07
C ASP A 153 15.76 -12.02 -3.78
N TYR A 154 15.21 -11.08 -3.01
CA TYR A 154 14.75 -11.32 -1.63
C TYR A 154 13.23 -11.54 -1.50
N VAL A 155 12.48 -11.28 -2.56
CA VAL A 155 11.01 -11.39 -2.56
C VAL A 155 10.60 -12.52 -3.50
N PHE A 156 9.76 -13.42 -3.02
CA PHE A 156 9.30 -14.57 -3.81
C PHE A 156 7.99 -14.26 -4.56
N SER A 157 7.09 -13.49 -3.94
CA SER A 157 5.89 -12.99 -4.61
C SER A 157 5.44 -11.64 -4.09
N VAL A 158 4.63 -10.94 -4.91
CA VAL A 158 3.85 -9.76 -4.53
C VAL A 158 2.38 -10.04 -4.84
N THR A 159 1.53 -9.89 -3.82
CA THR A 159 0.07 -9.89 -3.96
C THR A 159 -0.45 -8.49 -3.66
N THR A 160 -1.17 -7.89 -4.59
CA THR A 160 -1.82 -6.59 -4.40
C THR A 160 -3.31 -6.76 -4.18
N VAL A 161 -3.87 -6.13 -3.15
CA VAL A 161 -5.30 -6.17 -2.82
C VAL A 161 -5.86 -4.76 -2.90
N ALA A 162 -6.83 -4.53 -3.79
CA ALA A 162 -7.42 -3.21 -4.02
C ALA A 162 -6.39 -2.10 -4.29
N THR A 163 -5.25 -2.44 -4.89
CA THR A 163 -4.14 -1.49 -5.09
C THR A 163 -4.36 -0.66 -6.34
N PRO A 164 -4.16 0.66 -6.32
CA PRO A 164 -4.22 1.48 -7.52
C PRO A 164 -2.96 1.28 -8.38
N ASN A 165 -2.80 0.11 -9.02
CA ASN A 165 -1.59 -0.24 -9.78
C ASN A 165 -1.31 0.72 -10.95
N ASN A 166 -2.32 1.51 -11.37
CA ASN A 166 -2.26 2.56 -12.39
C ASN A 166 -2.72 3.94 -11.85
N GLY A 167 -2.78 4.09 -10.53
CA GLY A 167 -3.33 5.27 -9.85
C GLY A 167 -4.85 5.23 -9.69
N SER A 168 -5.40 6.15 -8.90
CA SER A 168 -6.84 6.33 -8.71
C SER A 168 -7.27 7.64 -9.36
N SER A 169 -8.41 7.62 -10.07
CA SER A 169 -8.99 8.85 -10.59
C SER A 169 -9.48 9.78 -9.49
N PHE A 170 -9.75 9.27 -8.28
CA PHE A 170 -10.06 10.11 -7.12
C PHE A 170 -8.84 10.88 -6.61
N ALA A 171 -7.66 10.25 -6.65
CA ALA A 171 -6.40 10.87 -6.25
C ALA A 171 -5.80 11.83 -7.30
N GLN A 172 -6.41 11.92 -8.49
CA GLN A 172 -5.98 12.86 -9.52
C GLN A 172 -6.24 14.32 -9.13
N ASP A 173 -7.25 14.56 -8.29
CA ASP A 173 -7.43 15.81 -7.56
C ASP A 173 -6.86 15.66 -6.15
N LYS A 174 -5.71 16.31 -5.92
CA LYS A 174 -5.05 16.33 -4.62
C LYS A 174 -6.01 16.73 -3.49
N ASN A 175 -6.81 17.77 -3.68
CA ASN A 175 -7.63 18.30 -2.60
C ASN A 175 -8.72 17.31 -2.18
N LEU A 176 -9.25 16.53 -3.12
CA LEU A 176 -10.21 15.47 -2.84
C LEU A 176 -9.59 14.34 -2.01
N ILE A 177 -8.43 13.82 -2.42
CA ILE A 177 -7.79 12.72 -1.69
C ILE A 177 -7.26 13.16 -0.33
N VAL A 178 -6.65 14.35 -0.22
CA VAL A 178 -6.17 14.88 1.07
C VAL A 178 -7.33 15.13 2.02
N GLY A 179 -8.42 15.73 1.53
CA GLY A 179 -9.63 15.93 2.33
C GLY A 179 -10.25 14.62 2.82
N LEU A 180 -10.24 13.57 1.99
CA LEU A 180 -10.72 12.25 2.40
C LEU A 180 -9.83 11.59 3.45
N ILE A 181 -8.50 11.65 3.29
CA ILE A 181 -7.53 11.16 4.27
C ILE A 181 -7.73 11.89 5.61
N GLU A 182 -7.89 13.22 5.60
CA GLU A 182 -8.18 14.00 6.80
C GLU A 182 -9.47 13.53 7.49
N ASP A 183 -10.54 13.37 6.71
CA ASP A 183 -11.82 12.89 7.19
C ASP A 183 -11.73 11.49 7.82
N MET A 184 -10.99 10.57 7.19
CA MET A 184 -10.76 9.22 7.71
C MET A 184 -10.02 9.27 9.04
N VAL A 185 -8.92 10.02 9.14
CA VAL A 185 -8.14 10.12 10.39
C VAL A 185 -8.95 10.78 11.51
N ARG A 186 -9.71 11.86 11.21
CA ARG A 186 -10.56 12.51 12.22
C ARG A 186 -11.68 11.61 12.72
N LYS A 187 -12.24 10.75 11.86
CA LYS A 187 -13.30 9.79 12.22
C LYS A 187 -12.76 8.48 12.80
N ALA A 188 -11.46 8.24 12.73
CA ALA A 188 -10.83 7.00 13.18
C ALA A 188 -11.04 6.71 14.68
N ALA A 189 -11.14 7.74 15.53
CA ALA A 189 -11.50 7.55 16.95
C ALA A 189 -12.90 6.99 17.14
N THR A 190 -13.88 7.44 16.35
CA THR A 190 -15.24 6.90 16.36
C THR A 190 -15.25 5.46 15.87
N ILE A 191 -14.46 5.13 14.83
CA ILE A 191 -14.32 3.78 14.30
C ILE A 191 -13.73 2.83 15.37
N ALA A 192 -12.72 3.29 16.11
CA ALA A 192 -12.12 2.54 17.21
C ALA A 192 -12.99 2.48 18.49
N GLY A 193 -14.23 3.01 18.47
CA GLY A 193 -15.16 2.96 19.61
C GLY A 193 -14.82 3.92 20.75
N VAL A 194 -14.06 4.98 20.48
CA VAL A 194 -13.56 5.93 21.49
C VAL A 194 -14.34 7.23 21.42
N SER A 195 -14.77 7.75 22.57
CA SER A 195 -15.55 8.99 22.65
C SER A 195 -14.70 10.28 22.57
N SER A 196 -13.36 10.17 22.54
CA SER A 196 -12.44 11.32 22.52
C SER A 196 -11.12 11.00 21.84
N LEU A 197 -10.59 11.95 21.07
CA LEU A 197 -9.24 11.92 20.49
C LEU A 197 -8.12 12.00 21.55
N SER A 198 -8.44 12.37 22.80
CA SER A 198 -7.45 12.53 23.87
C SER A 198 -6.79 11.22 24.32
N SER A 199 -7.47 10.09 24.17
CA SER A 199 -6.95 8.75 24.48
C SER A 199 -6.52 7.99 23.23
N PHE A 200 -6.62 8.60 22.05
CA PHE A 200 -6.35 7.95 20.78
C PHE A 200 -4.88 8.10 20.40
N VAL A 201 -4.27 7.00 19.99
CA VAL A 201 -2.85 6.95 19.60
C VAL A 201 -2.78 6.66 18.11
N TYR A 202 -2.26 7.62 17.35
CA TYR A 202 -2.00 7.51 15.92
C TYR A 202 -0.83 8.44 15.55
N ASP A 203 0.13 7.91 14.78
CA ASP A 203 1.33 8.62 14.34
C ASP A 203 1.40 8.60 12.79
N PHE A 204 1.54 9.78 12.17
CA PHE A 204 1.72 9.89 10.72
C PHE A 204 3.13 9.51 10.26
N LYS A 205 4.09 9.37 11.18
CA LYS A 205 5.47 8.90 10.90
C LYS A 205 6.17 9.78 9.85
N LEU A 206 5.98 11.09 9.98
CA LEU A 206 6.53 12.12 9.09
C LEU A 206 7.79 12.78 9.71
N ASP A 207 8.55 12.00 10.49
CA ASP A 207 9.76 12.43 11.18
C ASP A 207 10.78 13.06 10.21
N GLN A 208 10.91 12.51 9.00
CA GLN A 208 11.80 13.01 7.95
C GLN A 208 11.45 14.42 7.50
N PHE A 209 10.16 14.78 7.52
CA PHE A 209 9.67 16.12 7.22
C PHE A 209 9.69 17.05 8.45
N GLY A 210 10.14 16.56 9.61
CA GLY A 210 10.10 17.29 10.87
C GLY A 210 8.70 17.42 11.47
N LEU A 211 7.72 16.63 11.01
CA LEU A 211 6.33 16.68 11.46
C LEU A 211 6.04 15.53 12.43
N ARG A 212 6.40 15.75 13.69
CA ARG A 212 6.12 14.83 14.80
C ARG A 212 5.19 15.49 15.78
N ARG A 213 4.38 14.67 16.47
CA ARG A 213 3.55 15.15 17.57
C ARG A 213 4.42 15.49 18.77
N ASP A 214 4.38 16.74 19.23
CA ASP A 214 5.09 17.11 20.45
C ASP A 214 4.40 16.53 21.70
N PRO A 215 5.12 16.23 22.81
CA PRO A 215 4.53 15.60 23.99
C PRO A 215 3.35 16.38 24.61
N ASP A 216 3.39 17.70 24.52
CA ASP A 216 2.35 18.61 25.05
C ASP A 216 1.27 18.95 23.99
N GLU A 217 1.43 18.49 22.75
CA GLU A 217 0.51 18.78 21.64
C GLU A 217 -0.69 17.82 21.65
N SER A 218 -1.89 18.35 21.49
CA SER A 218 -3.07 17.51 21.33
C SER A 218 -3.07 16.81 19.96
N LEU A 219 -3.67 15.63 19.87
CA LEU A 219 -3.80 14.93 18.58
C LEU A 219 -4.52 15.78 17.52
N ALA A 220 -5.49 16.60 17.94
CA ALA A 220 -6.25 17.45 17.02
C ALA A 220 -5.38 18.57 16.42
N GLU A 221 -4.48 19.15 17.21
CA GLU A 221 -3.46 20.11 16.74
C GLU A 221 -2.49 19.42 15.79
N TYR A 222 -1.96 18.25 16.16
CA TYR A 222 -1.05 17.50 15.30
C TYR A 222 -1.67 17.17 13.94
N ILE A 223 -2.91 16.69 13.92
CA ILE A 223 -3.67 16.45 12.69
C ILE A 223 -3.78 17.74 11.88
N ARG A 224 -4.16 18.86 12.50
CA ARG A 224 -4.26 20.16 11.80
C ARG A 224 -2.91 20.57 11.21
N ASP A 225 -1.83 20.44 11.96
CA ASP A 225 -0.50 20.88 11.54
C ASP A 225 0.00 20.02 10.36
N VAL A 226 -0.27 18.70 10.36
CA VAL A 226 -0.02 17.82 9.20
C VAL A 226 -0.85 18.24 7.97
N PHE A 227 -2.15 18.49 8.12
CA PHE A 227 -3.02 18.81 6.97
C PHE A 227 -2.90 20.25 6.46
N THR A 228 -2.32 21.15 7.25
CA THR A 228 -2.01 22.53 6.82
C THR A 228 -0.56 22.71 6.33
N SER A 229 0.26 21.67 6.42
CA SER A 229 1.65 21.67 5.98
C SER A 229 1.79 21.73 4.46
N SER A 230 2.88 22.31 3.98
CA SER A 230 3.24 22.35 2.56
C SER A 230 3.72 21.02 1.99
N ILE A 231 3.85 19.95 2.81
CA ILE A 231 4.20 18.61 2.30
C ILE A 231 3.22 18.11 1.25
N TRP A 232 1.95 18.53 1.31
CA TRP A 232 0.93 18.14 0.34
C TRP A 232 1.16 18.76 -1.05
N ASP A 233 1.98 19.80 -1.17
CA ASP A 233 2.40 20.36 -2.45
C ASP A 233 3.60 19.61 -3.07
N SER A 234 4.24 18.73 -2.30
CA SER A 234 5.33 17.88 -2.78
C SER A 234 4.84 16.82 -3.76
N LYS A 235 5.75 16.31 -4.59
CA LYS A 235 5.58 15.06 -5.34
C LYS A 235 6.03 13.83 -4.54
N ASP A 236 6.77 14.06 -3.47
CA ASP A 236 7.24 13.04 -2.55
C ASP A 236 6.21 12.85 -1.40
N ILE A 237 5.00 12.44 -1.78
CA ILE A 237 3.88 12.26 -0.85
C ILE A 237 2.83 11.31 -1.45
N ALA A 238 2.06 10.63 -0.61
CA ALA A 238 1.04 9.66 -1.04
C ALA A 238 -0.01 10.24 -1.97
N SER A 239 -0.46 11.49 -1.78
CA SER A 239 -1.49 12.09 -2.64
C SER A 239 -1.03 12.21 -4.09
N TYR A 240 0.26 12.45 -4.33
CA TYR A 240 0.83 12.43 -5.68
C TYR A 240 0.97 10.99 -6.18
N ASP A 241 1.56 10.11 -5.37
CA ASP A 241 1.86 8.72 -5.75
C ASP A 241 0.64 7.81 -5.92
N LEU A 242 -0.53 8.23 -5.42
CA LEU A 242 -1.81 7.58 -5.68
C LEU A 242 -2.48 8.05 -6.97
N SER A 243 -2.09 9.22 -7.50
CA SER A 243 -2.71 9.77 -8.72
C SER A 243 -2.30 8.99 -9.96
N VAL A 244 -3.12 9.03 -11.01
CA VAL A 244 -2.80 8.37 -12.30
C VAL A 244 -1.54 8.98 -12.91
N VAL A 245 -1.36 10.30 -12.80
CA VAL A 245 -0.15 10.99 -13.28
C VAL A 245 1.08 10.63 -12.47
N GLY A 246 0.97 10.48 -11.14
CA GLY A 246 2.08 10.11 -10.27
C GLY A 246 2.56 8.69 -10.52
N VAL A 247 1.65 7.71 -10.54
CA VAL A 247 1.99 6.32 -10.89
C VAL A 247 2.59 6.23 -12.29
N SER A 248 2.07 6.99 -13.26
CA SER A 248 2.62 7.02 -14.62
C SER A 248 4.03 7.64 -14.68
N ALA A 249 4.28 8.69 -13.90
CA ALA A 249 5.58 9.36 -13.81
C ALA A 249 6.63 8.47 -13.13
N ASN A 250 6.20 7.65 -12.16
CA ASN A 250 7.06 6.76 -11.38
C ASN A 250 7.09 5.32 -11.90
N LYS A 251 6.54 5.04 -13.09
CA LYS A 251 6.39 3.68 -13.63
C LYS A 251 7.69 2.87 -13.71
N GLN A 252 8.83 3.55 -13.92
CA GLN A 252 10.15 2.92 -14.00
C GLN A 252 10.58 2.27 -12.70
N TYR A 253 10.01 2.71 -11.57
CA TYR A 253 10.29 2.15 -10.25
C TYR A 253 9.24 1.12 -9.79
N LEU A 254 8.33 0.75 -10.68
CA LEU A 254 7.21 -0.14 -10.39
C LEU A 254 7.14 -1.30 -11.40
N GLU A 255 8.26 -1.63 -12.02
CA GLU A 255 8.33 -2.64 -13.07
C GLU A 255 8.02 -4.05 -12.55
N THR A 256 7.50 -4.89 -13.45
CA THR A 256 7.24 -6.31 -13.13
C THR A 256 8.53 -7.09 -13.33
N LYS A 257 9.12 -7.61 -12.24
CA LYS A 257 10.41 -8.28 -12.27
C LYS A 257 10.28 -9.77 -12.64
N PRO A 258 11.19 -10.31 -13.48
CA PRO A 258 11.01 -11.62 -14.12
C PRO A 258 11.09 -12.82 -13.16
N ASN A 259 11.68 -12.65 -11.97
CA ASN A 259 11.93 -13.69 -10.97
C ASN A 259 10.93 -13.68 -9.79
N VAL A 260 9.90 -12.83 -9.84
CA VAL A 260 8.89 -12.68 -8.77
C VAL A 260 7.51 -13.09 -9.29
N TYR A 261 6.72 -13.80 -8.49
CA TYR A 261 5.30 -14.06 -8.81
C TYR A 261 4.43 -12.84 -8.46
N TYR A 262 3.48 -12.49 -9.34
CA TYR A 262 2.57 -11.36 -9.10
C TYR A 262 1.10 -11.78 -9.12
N PHE A 263 0.35 -11.34 -8.12
CA PHE A 263 -1.08 -11.59 -7.99
C PHE A 263 -1.85 -10.31 -7.69
N SER A 264 -3.12 -10.28 -8.07
CA SER A 264 -4.02 -9.19 -7.69
C SER A 264 -5.43 -9.64 -7.35
N HIS A 265 -5.98 -8.99 -6.33
CA HIS A 265 -7.38 -9.10 -5.93
C HIS A 265 -8.03 -7.73 -6.06
N THR A 266 -9.15 -7.68 -6.78
CA THR A 266 -9.84 -6.43 -7.12
C THR A 266 -11.25 -6.47 -6.56
N GLY A 267 -11.62 -5.46 -5.78
CA GLY A 267 -12.98 -5.23 -5.33
C GLY A 267 -13.78 -4.38 -6.31
N LYS A 268 -15.10 -4.43 -6.16
CA LYS A 268 -15.99 -3.36 -6.58
C LYS A 268 -17.22 -3.32 -5.70
N THR A 269 -17.71 -2.11 -5.45
CA THR A 269 -18.94 -1.85 -4.70
C THR A 269 -19.98 -1.09 -5.53
N THR A 270 -19.58 -0.56 -6.69
CA THR A 270 -20.49 0.18 -7.56
C THR A 270 -21.33 -0.71 -8.48
N VAL A 271 -22.51 -0.20 -8.84
CA VAL A 271 -23.44 -0.81 -9.80
C VAL A 271 -23.64 0.08 -11.03
N GLY A 272 -23.80 -0.56 -12.18
CA GLY A 272 -23.90 0.14 -13.47
C GLY A 272 -25.24 0.83 -13.66
N VAL A 273 -25.20 2.04 -14.22
CA VAL A 273 -26.40 2.78 -14.64
C VAL A 273 -26.78 2.34 -16.06
N PRO A 274 -28.01 1.83 -16.30
CA PRO A 274 -28.42 1.33 -17.61
C PRO A 274 -28.15 2.32 -18.75
N PHE A 275 -27.66 1.81 -19.88
CA PHE A 275 -27.37 2.57 -21.11
C PHE A 275 -26.30 3.66 -21.00
N THR A 276 -25.49 3.66 -19.94
CA THR A 276 -24.35 4.58 -19.76
C THR A 276 -23.08 3.82 -19.38
N SER A 277 -21.92 4.48 -19.41
CA SER A 277 -20.69 3.99 -18.78
C SER A 277 -20.62 4.32 -17.29
N PHE A 278 -21.59 5.03 -16.73
CA PHE A 278 -21.53 5.50 -15.35
C PHE A 278 -21.87 4.40 -14.34
N GLN A 279 -21.34 4.59 -13.16
CA GLN A 279 -21.50 3.71 -12.01
C GLN A 279 -21.98 4.55 -10.82
N ILE A 280 -22.77 3.94 -9.94
CA ILE A 280 -23.21 4.54 -8.67
C ILE A 280 -22.86 3.60 -7.52
N PRO A 281 -22.67 4.12 -6.29
CA PRO A 281 -22.44 3.28 -5.12
C PRO A 281 -23.56 2.26 -4.95
N GLY A 282 -23.19 1.00 -4.67
CA GLY A 282 -24.13 -0.05 -4.33
C GLY A 282 -24.65 0.12 -2.90
N VAL A 283 -25.61 -0.73 -2.53
CA VAL A 283 -26.22 -0.67 -1.18
C VAL A 283 -25.27 -1.14 -0.07
N TYR A 284 -24.20 -1.86 -0.43
CA TYR A 284 -23.17 -2.35 0.49
C TYR A 284 -21.94 -1.43 0.54
N THR A 285 -21.94 -0.28 -0.14
CA THR A 285 -20.82 0.67 -0.07
C THR A 285 -20.80 1.36 1.30
N ASN A 286 -19.63 1.34 1.96
CA ASN A 286 -19.40 2.10 3.18
C ASN A 286 -19.84 3.56 3.02
N PRO A 287 -20.60 4.13 3.96
CA PRO A 287 -20.99 5.54 3.91
C PRO A 287 -19.82 6.52 3.78
N LEU A 288 -18.64 6.19 4.32
CA LEU A 288 -17.40 6.99 4.16
C LEU A 288 -16.93 7.03 2.70
N LEU A 289 -17.20 5.99 1.92
CA LEU A 289 -16.74 5.83 0.54
C LEU A 289 -17.77 6.26 -0.51
N VAL A 290 -19.03 6.49 -0.14
CA VAL A 290 -20.09 6.93 -1.06
C VAL A 290 -19.70 8.17 -1.89
N PRO A 291 -19.10 9.24 -1.31
CA PRO A 291 -18.71 10.42 -2.09
C PRO A 291 -17.65 10.11 -3.16
N SER A 292 -16.58 9.40 -2.80
CA SER A 292 -15.48 9.05 -3.70
C SER A 292 -15.92 8.01 -4.74
N ALA A 293 -16.72 7.02 -4.36
CA ALA A 293 -17.34 6.06 -5.26
C ALA A 293 -18.19 6.74 -6.33
N THR A 294 -19.01 7.72 -5.92
CA THR A 294 -19.86 8.51 -6.82
C THR A 294 -19.05 9.38 -7.77
N TYR A 295 -17.99 10.02 -7.26
CA TYR A 295 -17.08 10.82 -8.08
C TYR A 295 -16.46 9.97 -9.18
N MET A 296 -15.75 8.90 -8.81
CA MET A 296 -15.09 8.01 -9.77
C MET A 296 -16.09 7.37 -10.74
N GLY A 297 -17.30 7.02 -10.26
CA GLY A 297 -18.36 6.45 -11.08
C GLY A 297 -18.85 7.34 -12.23
N LYS A 298 -18.51 8.64 -12.21
CA LYS A 298 -18.86 9.63 -13.24
C LYS A 298 -17.64 10.21 -13.97
N THR A 299 -16.43 10.03 -13.44
CA THR A 299 -15.20 10.57 -14.02
C THR A 299 -14.74 9.73 -15.21
N ILE A 300 -14.96 10.25 -16.42
CA ILE A 300 -14.62 9.59 -17.69
C ILE A 300 -13.63 10.39 -18.54
N THR A 301 -13.10 11.48 -18.02
CA THR A 301 -12.08 12.33 -18.66
C THR A 301 -11.31 13.04 -17.57
N ASP A 302 -10.04 13.33 -17.81
CA ASP A 302 -9.22 14.18 -16.95
C ASP A 302 -8.37 15.15 -17.78
N PRO A 303 -8.18 16.41 -17.36
CA PRO A 303 -7.39 17.37 -18.12
C PRO A 303 -5.88 17.08 -18.15
N GLN A 304 -5.36 16.28 -17.21
CA GLN A 304 -3.92 16.00 -17.09
C GLN A 304 -3.53 14.68 -17.78
N THR A 305 -4.48 13.79 -18.07
CA THR A 305 -4.20 12.49 -18.67
C THR A 305 -5.37 11.96 -19.51
N SER A 306 -5.06 11.32 -20.63
CA SER A 306 -6.04 10.60 -21.46
C SER A 306 -6.31 9.17 -20.99
N LEU A 307 -5.59 8.69 -19.97
CA LEU A 307 -5.77 7.33 -19.44
C LEU A 307 -7.16 7.17 -18.81
N ILE A 308 -7.65 8.19 -18.10
CA ILE A 308 -8.96 8.18 -17.46
C ILE A 308 -10.03 8.33 -18.54
N ASN A 309 -10.82 7.26 -18.71
CA ASN A 309 -11.88 7.17 -19.72
C ASN A 309 -13.08 6.38 -19.19
N ALA A 310 -14.06 6.07 -20.05
CA ALA A 310 -15.28 5.34 -19.68
C ALA A 310 -15.06 3.99 -18.97
N THR A 311 -13.91 3.32 -19.12
CA THR A 311 -13.59 2.06 -18.43
C THR A 311 -13.21 2.23 -16.96
N TRP A 312 -12.95 3.46 -16.51
CA TRP A 312 -12.50 3.77 -15.14
C TRP A 312 -13.64 3.91 -14.13
N THR A 313 -14.90 3.89 -14.55
CA THR A 313 -16.01 4.22 -13.64
C THR A 313 -16.29 3.14 -12.59
N THR A 314 -16.01 1.86 -12.88
CA THR A 314 -16.21 0.78 -11.90
C THR A 314 -15.16 0.89 -10.81
N ASN A 315 -15.57 0.90 -9.54
CA ASN A 315 -14.65 1.11 -8.43
C ASN A 315 -15.13 0.45 -7.12
N ASP A 316 -14.21 0.35 -6.16
CA ASP A 316 -14.43 -0.13 -4.79
C ASP A 316 -14.63 1.01 -3.78
N GLY A 317 -14.82 2.24 -4.26
CA GLY A 317 -14.95 3.44 -3.45
C GLY A 317 -13.66 4.24 -3.24
N LEU A 318 -12.47 3.69 -3.47
CA LEU A 318 -11.21 4.45 -3.47
C LEU A 318 -10.35 4.23 -4.72
N VAL A 319 -10.48 3.08 -5.36
CA VAL A 319 -9.68 2.64 -6.49
C VAL A 319 -10.59 2.15 -7.61
N ASN A 320 -10.29 2.60 -8.83
CA ASN A 320 -10.96 2.12 -10.03
C ASN A 320 -10.56 0.66 -10.29
N SER A 321 -11.52 -0.23 -10.53
CA SER A 321 -11.25 -1.66 -10.69
C SER A 321 -10.30 -1.93 -11.87
N VAL A 322 -10.38 -1.14 -12.96
CA VAL A 322 -9.44 -1.23 -14.09
C VAL A 322 -7.99 -0.96 -13.68
N SER A 323 -7.78 -0.08 -12.69
CA SER A 323 -6.46 0.22 -12.14
C SER A 323 -5.97 -0.89 -11.21
N SER A 324 -6.87 -1.61 -10.55
CA SER A 324 -6.52 -2.61 -9.53
C SER A 324 -6.02 -3.95 -10.09
N TYR A 325 -6.44 -4.33 -11.29
CA TYR A 325 -6.07 -5.64 -11.84
C TYR A 325 -4.57 -5.85 -12.00
N TYR A 326 -3.87 -4.95 -12.68
CA TYR A 326 -2.44 -5.07 -12.93
C TYR A 326 -1.93 -3.78 -13.58
N PRO A 327 -0.61 -3.52 -13.57
CA PRO A 327 -0.03 -2.35 -14.23
C PRO A 327 -0.25 -2.42 -15.75
N PHE A 328 -0.67 -1.32 -16.37
CA PHE A 328 -0.89 -1.26 -17.80
C PHE A 328 0.40 -1.56 -18.57
N GLY A 329 0.29 -2.45 -19.56
CA GLY A 329 1.43 -2.92 -20.34
C GLY A 329 2.19 -4.10 -19.72
N ALA A 330 1.88 -4.51 -18.48
CA ALA A 330 2.41 -5.74 -17.91
C ALA A 330 1.83 -6.98 -18.60
N ASP A 331 2.61 -8.05 -18.69
CA ASP A 331 2.10 -9.36 -19.06
C ASP A 331 1.17 -9.87 -17.95
N ALA A 332 -0.07 -10.20 -18.29
CA ALA A 332 -1.11 -10.53 -17.33
C ALA A 332 -2.10 -11.55 -17.89
N LYS A 333 -2.60 -12.43 -17.02
CA LYS A 333 -3.68 -13.37 -17.33
C LYS A 333 -4.61 -13.59 -16.12
N PRO A 334 -5.86 -14.02 -16.35
CA PRO A 334 -6.68 -14.55 -15.27
C PRO A 334 -5.96 -15.70 -14.56
N TYR A 335 -6.07 -15.77 -13.23
CA TYR A 335 -5.51 -16.89 -12.48
C TYR A 335 -6.17 -18.22 -12.90
N ASP A 336 -5.34 -19.16 -13.35
CA ASP A 336 -5.73 -20.47 -13.88
C ASP A 336 -5.11 -21.64 -13.09
N GLY A 337 -4.58 -21.37 -11.90
CA GLY A 337 -3.84 -22.34 -11.09
C GLY A 337 -2.40 -22.60 -11.56
N GLN A 338 -1.91 -21.91 -12.59
CA GLN A 338 -0.56 -22.05 -13.14
C GLN A 338 0.15 -20.68 -13.23
N PRO A 339 0.43 -20.03 -12.10
CA PRO A 339 1.10 -18.72 -12.08
C PRO A 339 2.54 -18.83 -12.60
N LYS A 340 3.07 -17.72 -13.14
CA LYS A 340 4.43 -17.63 -13.67
C LYS A 340 5.14 -16.41 -13.10
N LYS A 341 6.42 -16.56 -12.77
CA LYS A 341 7.27 -15.42 -12.38
C LYS A 341 7.33 -14.42 -13.55
N GLY A 342 7.32 -13.12 -13.24
CA GLY A 342 7.31 -12.04 -14.24
C GLY A 342 5.98 -11.79 -14.94
N GLN A 343 4.91 -12.50 -14.60
CA GLN A 343 3.57 -12.33 -15.17
C GLN A 343 2.53 -12.13 -14.04
N TRP A 344 1.62 -11.19 -14.24
CA TRP A 344 0.50 -10.96 -13.31
C TRP A 344 -0.58 -12.03 -13.47
N SER A 345 -0.97 -12.64 -12.36
CA SER A 345 -2.13 -13.54 -12.27
C SER A 345 -3.25 -12.85 -11.49
N TYR A 346 -4.26 -12.33 -12.19
CA TYR A 346 -5.35 -11.59 -11.55
C TYR A 346 -6.55 -12.50 -11.25
N TYR A 347 -7.12 -12.34 -10.05
CA TYR A 347 -8.30 -13.09 -9.63
C TYR A 347 -9.60 -12.44 -10.14
N PRO A 348 -10.72 -13.18 -10.17
CA PRO A 348 -12.04 -12.61 -10.44
C PRO A 348 -12.36 -11.45 -9.49
N VAL A 349 -13.10 -10.45 -9.99
CA VAL A 349 -13.54 -9.31 -9.18
C VAL A 349 -14.44 -9.79 -8.05
N MET A 350 -14.19 -9.25 -6.86
CA MET A 350 -15.03 -9.45 -5.69
C MET A 350 -16.16 -8.41 -5.73
N TYR A 351 -17.37 -8.91 -6.02
CA TYR A 351 -18.58 -8.09 -6.12
C TYR A 351 -19.08 -7.75 -4.72
N ASP A 352 -19.59 -6.53 -4.56
CA ASP A 352 -20.09 -5.98 -3.30
C ASP A 352 -19.02 -5.91 -2.20
N TRP A 353 -17.75 -5.89 -2.59
CA TRP A 353 -16.61 -5.62 -1.72
C TRP A 353 -16.08 -4.22 -2.04
N ASP A 354 -16.24 -3.32 -1.08
CA ASP A 354 -15.58 -2.02 -1.11
C ASP A 354 -14.15 -2.08 -0.55
N HIS A 355 -13.48 -0.94 -0.56
CA HIS A 355 -12.09 -0.84 -0.20
C HIS A 355 -11.81 -1.16 1.29
N LEU A 356 -12.78 -0.92 2.18
CA LEU A 356 -12.63 -1.14 3.63
C LEU A 356 -13.01 -2.56 4.04
N ASP A 357 -13.75 -3.29 3.21
CA ASP A 357 -14.07 -4.71 3.44
C ASP A 357 -12.81 -5.57 3.57
N PHE A 358 -11.78 -5.31 2.76
CA PHE A 358 -10.50 -6.01 2.85
C PHE A 358 -9.78 -5.80 4.19
N MET A 359 -10.17 -4.79 4.95
CA MET A 359 -9.60 -4.47 6.26
C MET A 359 -10.43 -5.05 7.41
N GLY A 360 -11.64 -5.57 7.14
CA GLY A 360 -12.60 -6.00 8.17
C GLY A 360 -13.32 -4.84 8.85
N PHE A 361 -13.48 -3.70 8.17
CA PHE A 361 -13.99 -2.46 8.77
C PHE A 361 -15.46 -2.17 8.49
N ASP A 362 -16.12 -3.05 7.74
CA ASP A 362 -17.48 -2.81 7.27
C ASP A 362 -18.41 -4.01 7.53
N VAL A 363 -19.55 -4.02 6.84
CA VAL A 363 -20.64 -4.98 6.98
C VAL A 363 -20.27 -6.43 6.64
N ILE A 364 -19.15 -6.66 5.95
CA ILE A 364 -18.67 -8.01 5.66
C ILE A 364 -18.20 -8.67 6.96
N PRO A 365 -18.80 -9.82 7.36
CA PRO A 365 -18.41 -10.48 8.59
C PRO A 365 -16.93 -10.88 8.56
N GLN A 366 -16.21 -10.68 9.66
CA GLN A 366 -14.77 -10.94 9.75
C GLN A 366 -14.36 -12.34 9.27
N ALA A 367 -15.21 -13.36 9.48
CA ALA A 367 -14.95 -14.71 9.00
C ALA A 367 -14.66 -14.78 7.49
N TYR A 368 -15.29 -13.91 6.68
CA TYR A 368 -15.04 -13.83 5.24
C TYR A 368 -13.69 -13.18 4.93
N VAL A 369 -13.28 -12.17 5.69
CA VAL A 369 -11.97 -11.52 5.56
C VAL A 369 -10.86 -12.49 5.94
N ASN A 370 -11.02 -13.21 7.05
CA ASN A 370 -10.10 -14.26 7.48
C ASN A 370 -10.01 -15.41 6.46
N ALA A 371 -11.15 -15.83 5.90
CA ALA A 371 -11.18 -16.85 4.84
C ALA A 371 -10.46 -16.37 3.57
N PHE A 372 -10.70 -15.12 3.16
CA PHE A 372 -10.02 -14.50 2.02
C PHE A 372 -8.49 -14.53 2.19
N TYR A 373 -7.97 -14.05 3.32
CA TYR A 373 -6.52 -14.05 3.53
C TYR A 373 -5.94 -15.46 3.76
N ALA A 374 -6.70 -16.40 4.30
CA ALA A 374 -6.28 -17.80 4.37
C ALA A 374 -6.15 -18.43 2.97
N ASP A 375 -7.05 -18.09 2.04
CA ASP A 375 -6.96 -18.55 0.65
C ASP A 375 -5.80 -17.89 -0.09
N VAL A 376 -5.56 -16.59 0.13
CA VAL A 376 -4.34 -15.91 -0.36
C VAL A 376 -3.09 -16.64 0.14
N ALA A 377 -2.98 -16.88 1.45
CA ALA A 377 -1.82 -17.55 2.03
C ALA A 377 -1.62 -18.96 1.46
N ARG A 378 -2.69 -19.74 1.31
CA ARG A 378 -2.62 -21.09 0.72
C ARG A 378 -2.04 -21.04 -0.69
N SER A 379 -2.56 -20.17 -1.55
CA SER A 379 -2.09 -20.02 -2.93
C SER A 379 -0.61 -19.64 -3.01
N LEU A 380 -0.12 -18.83 -2.07
CA LEU A 380 1.27 -18.39 -2.02
C LEU A 380 2.22 -19.49 -1.51
N LEU A 381 1.81 -20.25 -0.51
CA LEU A 381 2.62 -21.34 0.05
C LEU A 381 2.68 -22.57 -0.89
N GLU A 382 1.72 -22.73 -1.80
CA GLU A 382 1.72 -23.78 -2.82
C GLU A 382 2.62 -23.49 -4.03
N LEU A 383 3.20 -22.28 -4.13
CA LEU A 383 4.09 -21.91 -5.22
C LEU A 383 5.37 -22.75 -5.23
N ASP A 384 5.76 -23.19 -6.42
CA ASP A 384 6.97 -23.98 -6.65
C ASP A 384 8.23 -23.08 -6.51
N LYS A 385 9.18 -23.50 -5.67
CA LYS A 385 10.43 -22.76 -5.38
C LYS A 385 11.28 -22.50 -6.62
#